data_AF-A0A946H8U6-F1
#
_entry.id   AF-A0A946H8U6-F1
#
_cell.length_a   1.000
_cell.length_b   1.000
_cell.length_c   1.000
_cell.angle_alpha   90.00
_cell.angle_beta   90.00
_cell.angle_gamma   90.00
#
_symmetry.space_group_name_H-M   'P 1'
#
loop_
_entity.id
_entity.type
_entity.pdbx_description
1 polymer ?
#
loop_
_entity_poly.entity_id
_entity_poly.type
_entity_poly.pdbx_seq_one_letter_code
_entity_poly.pdbx_strand_id
1 'polypeptide(L)'
;FSLSCIEVDDVAWSTANWTDIDAGVTFSTNCSNACSGIPTTTEEYSNQPRKLIRILDLLGRETNFKPNTPLIYQYDDGSVEKVIREY
;
A
#
# COMPACT_ATOMS: atom_id res chain seq x y z
N PHE A 1 18.98 -18.16 13.88
CA PHE A 1 17.91 -18.02 12.89
C PHE A 1 18.48 -18.43 11.55
N SER A 2 17.99 -19.51 10.96
CA SER A 2 18.34 -19.92 9.59
C SER A 2 17.13 -19.66 8.71
N LEU A 3 17.34 -18.99 7.58
CA LEU A 3 16.33 -18.93 6.52
C LEU A 3 16.28 -20.31 5.87
N SER A 4 15.09 -20.89 5.73
CA SER A 4 14.91 -22.20 5.07
C SER A 4 14.17 -22.09 3.74
N CYS A 5 13.51 -20.97 3.47
CA CYS A 5 12.63 -20.80 2.32
C CYS A 5 12.68 -19.37 1.79
N ILE A 6 12.83 -19.23 0.47
CA ILE A 6 12.68 -17.98 -0.28
C ILE A 6 11.41 -18.11 -1.12
N GLU A 7 10.50 -17.16 -0.94
CA GLU A 7 9.22 -17.13 -1.66
C GLU A 7 9.41 -16.46 -3.02
N VAL A 8 9.01 -17.15 -4.09
CA VAL A 8 9.18 -16.72 -5.48
C VAL A 8 7.95 -17.05 -6.30
N ASP A 9 7.76 -16.32 -7.41
CA ASP A 9 6.64 -16.57 -8.33
C ASP A 9 6.87 -17.83 -9.20
N ASP A 10 8.12 -18.12 -9.57
CA ASP A 10 8.52 -19.30 -10.37
C ASP A 10 9.70 -20.02 -9.72
N VAL A 11 9.41 -21.18 -9.12
CA VAL A 11 10.40 -22.02 -8.45
C VAL A 11 11.42 -22.60 -9.42
N ALA A 12 11.01 -23.01 -10.62
CA ALA A 12 11.89 -23.66 -11.59
C ALA A 12 12.89 -22.67 -12.18
N TRP A 13 12.42 -21.47 -12.55
CA TRP A 13 13.29 -20.41 -13.05
C TRP A 13 14.28 -19.95 -11.98
N SER A 14 13.81 -19.75 -10.74
CA SER A 14 14.66 -19.31 -9.62
C SER A 14 15.73 -20.35 -9.29
N THR A 15 15.36 -21.64 -9.27
CA THR A 15 16.31 -22.75 -9.06
C THR A 15 17.39 -22.80 -10.13
N ALA A 16 17.06 -22.45 -11.38
CA ALA A 16 17.99 -22.48 -12.50
C ALA A 16 18.92 -21.25 -12.56
N ASN A 17 18.47 -20.09 -12.08
CA ASN A 17 19.17 -18.81 -12.28
C ASN A 17 19.81 -18.24 -11.01
N TRP A 18 19.25 -18.52 -9.83
CA TRP A 18 19.74 -18.01 -8.54
C TRP A 18 20.48 -19.11 -7.79
N THR A 19 21.71 -19.36 -8.24
CA THR A 19 22.55 -20.45 -7.73
C THR A 19 23.41 -20.06 -6.53
N ASP A 20 23.57 -18.76 -6.26
CA ASP A 20 24.30 -18.24 -5.11
C ASP A 20 23.34 -18.06 -3.91
N ILE A 21 22.91 -19.20 -3.34
CA ILE A 21 22.04 -19.27 -2.17
C ILE A 21 22.66 -20.14 -1.08
N ASP A 22 22.32 -19.83 0.17
CA ASP A 22 22.82 -20.59 1.32
C ASP A 22 22.37 -22.06 1.28
N ALA A 23 23.27 -22.96 1.71
CA ALA A 23 22.98 -24.38 1.78
C ALA A 23 21.80 -24.65 2.74
N GLY A 24 20.76 -25.33 2.25
CA GLY A 24 19.55 -25.64 3.02
C GLY A 24 18.39 -24.68 2.80
N VAL A 25 18.57 -23.64 1.98
CA VAL A 25 17.48 -22.77 1.52
C VAL A 25 16.82 -23.35 0.26
N THR A 26 15.49 -23.34 0.21
CA THR A 26 14.72 -23.75 -0.98
C THR A 26 13.85 -22.62 -1.51
N PHE A 27 13.53 -22.70 -2.80
CA PHE A 27 12.52 -21.84 -3.42
C PHE A 27 11.13 -22.48 -3.31
N SER A 28 10.11 -21.67 -3.02
CA SER A 28 8.71 -22.09 -2.98
C SER A 28 7.81 -20.95 -3.42
N THR A 29 6.63 -21.25 -3.94
CA THR A 29 5.56 -20.24 -4.13
C THR A 29 4.79 -19.98 -2.84
N ASN A 30 5.11 -20.69 -1.76
CA ASN A 30 4.48 -20.56 -0.45
C ASN A 30 5.48 -21.01 0.63
N CYS A 31 6.00 -20.06 1.39
CA CYS A 31 6.90 -20.32 2.53
C CYS A 31 6.16 -20.38 3.87
N SER A 32 4.82 -20.43 3.85
CA SER A 32 3.95 -20.42 5.04
C SER A 32 4.29 -19.29 6.02
N ASN A 33 4.71 -18.15 5.47
CA ASN A 33 4.96 -16.93 6.22
C ASN A 33 3.69 -16.04 6.22
N ALA A 34 3.78 -14.87 6.84
CA ALA A 34 2.66 -13.92 6.89
C ALA A 34 2.19 -13.44 5.50
N CYS A 35 3.02 -13.55 4.46
CA CYS A 35 2.72 -13.17 3.08
C CYS A 35 2.08 -14.32 2.28
N SER A 36 2.44 -15.58 2.54
CA SER A 36 1.97 -16.75 1.78
C SER A 36 0.48 -17.11 1.96
N GLY A 37 -0.19 -16.44 2.90
CA GLY A 37 -1.60 -16.67 3.23
C GLY A 37 -2.50 -15.46 3.00
N ILE A 38 -2.02 -14.42 2.31
CA ILE A 38 -2.90 -13.32 1.91
C ILE A 38 -3.69 -13.81 0.69
N PRO A 39 -4.98 -14.15 0.83
CA PRO A 39 -5.81 -14.29 -0.34
C PRO A 39 -5.74 -12.96 -1.09
N THR A 40 -5.40 -12.99 -2.38
CA THR A 40 -5.62 -11.88 -3.31
C THR A 40 -7.11 -11.63 -3.56
N THR A 41 -7.96 -11.87 -2.55
CA THR A 41 -9.28 -11.28 -2.49
C THR A 41 -9.04 -9.81 -2.30
N THR A 42 -9.27 -9.04 -3.36
CA THR A 42 -9.65 -7.64 -3.23
C THR A 42 -10.91 -7.60 -2.37
N GLU A 43 -10.75 -7.63 -1.05
CA GLU A 43 -11.74 -7.02 -0.20
C GLU A 43 -11.69 -5.55 -0.58
N GLU A 44 -12.64 -5.14 -1.43
CA GLU A 44 -12.80 -3.75 -1.80
C GLU A 44 -12.93 -2.97 -0.48
N TYR A 45 -11.88 -2.22 -0.14
CA TYR A 45 -11.89 -1.20 0.91
C TYR A 45 -12.75 0.01 0.47
N SER A 46 -13.86 -0.27 -0.21
CA SER A 46 -14.71 0.66 -0.94
C SER A 46 -15.94 1.10 -0.13
N ASN A 47 -16.20 0.45 1.02
CA ASN A 47 -17.42 0.69 1.80
C ASN A 47 -17.21 1.44 3.13
N GLN A 48 -16.02 1.97 3.41
CA GLN A 48 -15.84 2.91 4.51
C GLN A 48 -15.99 4.34 4.00
N PRO A 49 -16.79 5.20 4.65
CA PRO A 49 -16.83 6.60 4.29
C PRO A 49 -15.46 7.22 4.54
N ARG A 50 -14.83 7.76 3.49
CA ARG A 50 -13.54 8.46 3.59
C ARG A 50 -13.59 9.53 4.68
N LYS A 51 -12.57 9.56 5.52
CA LYS A 51 -12.44 10.50 6.64
C LYS A 51 -11.47 11.61 6.25
N LEU A 52 -11.87 12.87 6.45
CA LEU A 52 -11.00 14.02 6.24
C LEU A 52 -9.85 13.97 7.25
N ILE A 53 -8.60 13.90 6.76
CA ILE A 53 -7.40 13.97 7.58
C ILE A 53 -6.96 15.42 7.76
N ARG A 54 -6.84 16.18 6.67
CA ARG A 54 -6.34 17.55 6.70
C ARG A 54 -6.80 18.39 5.51
N ILE A 55 -6.72 19.70 5.69
CA ILE A 55 -7.00 20.70 4.67
C ILE A 55 -5.71 21.46 4.41
N LEU A 56 -5.30 21.54 3.15
CA LEU A 56 -4.12 22.26 2.69
C LEU A 56 -4.53 23.46 1.84
N ASP A 57 -3.73 24.52 1.88
CA ASP A 57 -3.78 25.57 0.88
C ASP A 57 -3.11 25.12 -0.44
N LEU A 58 -3.16 25.97 -1.47
CA LEU A 58 -2.51 25.69 -2.75
C LEU A 58 -0.98 25.58 -2.68
N LEU A 59 -0.36 25.95 -1.56
CA LEU A 59 1.07 25.81 -1.31
C LEU A 59 1.39 24.56 -0.47
N GLY A 60 0.40 23.72 -0.17
CA GLY A 60 0.57 22.49 0.59
C GLY A 60 0.70 22.69 2.10
N ARG A 61 0.36 23.88 2.63
CA ARG A 61 0.41 24.16 4.07
C ARG A 61 -0.93 23.84 4.72
N GLU A 62 -0.90 23.22 5.90
CA GLU A 62 -2.11 22.91 6.67
C GLU A 62 -2.83 24.18 7.10
N THR A 63 -4.15 24.21 6.89
CA THR A 63 -4.99 25.36 7.19
C THR A 63 -6.39 24.92 7.60
N ASN A 64 -7.14 25.81 8.26
CA ASN A 64 -8.55 25.57 8.56
C ASN A 64 -9.41 25.89 7.32
N PHE A 65 -10.67 25.46 7.36
CA PHE A 65 -11.64 25.84 6.34
C PHE A 65 -11.72 27.36 6.19
N LYS A 66 -11.66 27.82 4.94
CA LYS A 66 -11.74 29.22 4.52
C LYS A 66 -12.69 29.34 3.34
N PRO A 67 -13.81 30.08 3.48
CA PRO A 67 -14.73 30.28 2.38
C PRO A 67 -14.07 31.12 1.27
N ASN A 68 -14.61 31.04 0.06
CA ASN A 68 -14.16 31.76 -1.13
C ASN A 68 -12.66 31.56 -1.47
N THR A 69 -12.03 30.52 -0.93
CA THR A 69 -10.62 30.19 -1.13
C THR A 69 -10.50 28.74 -1.61
N PRO A 70 -9.71 28.44 -2.65
CA PRO A 70 -9.44 27.07 -3.05
C PRO A 70 -8.60 26.34 -2.01
N LEU A 71 -9.11 25.19 -1.56
CA LEU A 71 -8.50 24.32 -0.57
C LEU A 71 -8.35 22.92 -1.14
N ILE A 72 -7.39 22.18 -0.59
CA ILE A 72 -7.09 20.80 -0.97
C ILE A 72 -7.37 19.93 0.25
N TYR A 73 -8.37 19.06 0.16
CA TYR A 73 -8.81 18.16 1.23
C TYR A 73 -8.14 16.81 1.01
N GLN A 74 -7.44 16.29 2.01
CA GLN A 74 -6.82 14.96 1.95
C GLN A 74 -7.52 14.00 2.90
N TYR A 75 -7.77 12.80 2.40
CA TYR A 75 -8.53 11.76 3.08
C TYR A 75 -7.64 10.58 3.47
N ASP A 76 -8.17 9.71 4.33
CA ASP A 76 -7.50 8.53 4.86
C ASP A 76 -7.32 7.39 3.86
N ASP A 77 -8.21 7.30 2.87
CA ASP A 77 -8.07 6.43 1.69
C ASP A 77 -6.99 6.91 0.70
N GLY A 78 -6.31 8.03 0.99
CA GLY A 78 -5.29 8.63 0.13
C GLY A 78 -5.86 9.51 -0.98
N SER A 79 -7.20 9.61 -1.11
CA SER A 79 -7.83 10.51 -2.08
C SER A 79 -7.62 11.98 -1.72
N VAL A 80 -7.71 12.84 -2.73
CA VAL A 80 -7.54 14.30 -2.59
C VAL A 80 -8.62 15.02 -3.39
N GLU A 81 -9.25 16.03 -2.80
CA GLU A 81 -10.33 16.81 -3.42
C GLU A 81 -10.04 18.32 -3.34
N LYS A 82 -10.21 19.04 -4.46
CA LYS A 82 -10.13 20.50 -4.49
C LYS A 82 -11.51 21.08 -4.19
N VAL A 83 -11.62 21.87 -3.12
CA VAL A 83 -12.89 22.41 -2.62
C VAL A 83 -12.86 23.94 -2.59
N ILE A 84 -13.92 24.58 -3.07
CA ILE A 84 -14.25 25.99 -2.85
C ILE A 84 -15.69 26.03 -2.34
N ARG A 85 -15.93 26.71 -1.23
CA ARG A 85 -17.29 26.93 -0.71
C ARG A 85 -17.51 28.41 -0.50
N GLU A 86 -18.63 28.89 -0.99
CA GLU A 86 -19.11 30.25 -0.74
C GLU A 86 -19.71 30.35 0.66
N TYR A 87 -20.01 31.58 1.09
CA TYR A 87 -20.56 31.86 2.42
C TYR A 87 -22.02 31.41 2.55
#